data_AF-A0A920US11-F1
#
_entry.id   AF-A0A920US11-F1
#
_cell.length_a   1.000
_cell.length_b   1.000
_cell.length_c   1.000
_cell.angle_alpha   90.00
_cell.angle_beta   90.00
_cell.angle_gamma   90.00
#
_symmetry.space_group_name_H-M   'P 1'
#
loop_
_entity.id
_entity.type
_entity.pdbx_description
1 polymer ?
#
loop_
_entity_poly.entity_id
_entity_poly.type
_entity_poly.pdbx_seq_one_letter_code
_entity_poly.pdbx_strand_id
1 'polypeptide(L)'
;MDPLDLVVKLSLNPAKMIGLENKGRLSEGKDGDLTIIDPIHGRAVYGVVAGRLVMIQGRVVGNGAKILTTQRGVAAVEETGIPYQVIDLTKAMMYAGR
;
A
#
# COMPACT_ATOMS: atom_id res chain seq x y z
N MET A 1 5.35 21.65 3.28
CA MET A 1 5.58 20.44 2.44
C MET A 1 4.51 20.46 1.37
N ASP A 2 4.89 20.35 0.11
CA ASP A 2 3.95 20.34 -1.01
C ASP A 2 3.15 19.01 -1.03
N PRO A 3 1.87 18.97 -1.45
CA PRO A 3 1.13 17.72 -1.55
C PRO A 3 1.79 16.65 -2.42
N LEU A 4 2.54 17.04 -3.47
CA LEU A 4 3.26 16.06 -4.29
C LEU A 4 4.45 15.47 -3.53
N ASP A 5 5.16 16.26 -2.72
CA ASP A 5 6.22 15.74 -1.83
C ASP A 5 5.68 14.69 -0.87
N LEU A 6 4.47 14.89 -0.35
CA LEU A 6 3.79 13.93 0.52
C LEU A 6 3.56 12.60 -0.20
N VAL A 7 3.02 12.63 -1.42
CA VAL A 7 2.78 11.43 -2.24
C VAL A 7 4.08 10.68 -2.53
N VAL A 8 5.16 11.41 -2.85
CA VAL A 8 6.47 10.83 -3.11
C VAL A 8 7.01 10.10 -1.88
N LYS A 9 6.95 10.74 -0.71
CA LYS A 9 7.53 10.20 0.54
C LYS A 9 6.69 9.09 1.16
N LEU A 10 5.38 9.19 1.14
CA LEU A 10 4.48 8.27 1.84
C LEU A 10 3.98 7.12 0.96
N SER A 11 4.12 7.21 -0.37
CA SER A 11 3.51 6.23 -1.29
C SER A 11 4.49 5.76 -2.36
N LEU A 12 4.93 6.64 -3.27
CA LEU A 12 5.73 6.25 -4.43
C LEU A 12 7.09 5.65 -4.06
N ASN A 13 7.86 6.33 -3.20
CA ASN A 13 9.19 5.87 -2.83
C ASN A 13 9.13 4.56 -2.04
N PRO A 14 8.29 4.41 -0.99
CA PRO A 14 8.12 3.12 -0.32
C PRO A 14 7.75 2.00 -1.30
N ALA A 15 6.79 2.21 -2.21
CA ALA A 15 6.42 1.20 -3.20
C ALA A 15 7.62 0.75 -4.06
N LYS A 16 8.41 1.70 -4.56
CA LYS A 16 9.65 1.40 -5.30
C LYS A 16 10.71 0.70 -4.45
N MET A 17 10.88 1.12 -3.20
CA MET A 17 11.89 0.58 -2.29
C MET A 17 11.69 -0.89 -2.00
N ILE A 18 10.44 -1.38 -1.98
CA ILE A 18 10.11 -2.80 -1.71
C ILE A 18 9.53 -3.54 -2.93
N GLY A 19 9.63 -2.99 -4.14
CA GLY A 19 9.30 -3.69 -5.39
C GLY A 19 7.80 -3.82 -5.69
N LEU A 20 6.96 -2.94 -5.15
CA LEU A 20 5.51 -2.94 -5.40
C LEU A 20 5.16 -2.14 -6.67
N GLU A 21 5.31 -2.78 -7.83
CA GLU A 21 5.12 -2.14 -9.13
C GLU A 21 3.71 -1.57 -9.36
N ASN A 22 2.69 -2.11 -8.70
CA ASN A 22 1.29 -1.72 -8.87
C ASN A 22 0.79 -0.73 -7.81
N LYS A 23 1.65 -0.24 -6.92
CA LYS A 23 1.29 0.69 -5.84
C LYS A 23 2.03 2.03 -5.97
N GLY A 24 1.64 3.00 -5.14
CA GLY A 24 2.37 4.26 -5.03
C GLY A 24 1.95 5.36 -6.01
N ARG A 25 0.99 5.09 -6.90
CA ARG A 25 0.55 6.03 -7.95
C ARG A 25 -0.93 5.84 -8.28
N LEU A 26 -1.63 6.96 -8.49
CA LEU A 26 -2.97 6.97 -9.06
C LEU A 26 -2.89 7.04 -10.59
N SER A 27 -3.06 5.90 -11.26
CA SER A 27 -3.17 5.78 -12.71
C SER A 27 -3.95 4.52 -13.06
N GLU A 28 -4.48 4.44 -14.27
CA GLU A 28 -5.18 3.24 -14.75
C GLU A 28 -4.30 1.99 -14.64
N GLY A 29 -4.92 0.85 -14.30
CA GLY A 29 -4.25 -0.44 -14.13
C GLY A 29 -3.45 -0.62 -12.83
N LYS A 30 -3.42 0.37 -11.93
CA LYS A 30 -2.81 0.27 -10.60
C LYS A 30 -3.82 -0.13 -9.52
N ASP A 31 -3.32 -0.61 -8.39
CA ASP A 31 -4.16 -0.98 -7.26
C ASP A 31 -4.96 0.24 -6.79
N GLY A 32 -6.25 0.04 -6.52
CA GLY A 32 -7.15 1.07 -6.01
C GLY A 32 -6.92 1.38 -4.53
N ASP A 33 -5.68 1.71 -4.16
CA ASP A 33 -5.29 2.11 -2.81
C ASP A 33 -5.27 3.65 -2.74
N LEU A 34 -6.24 4.22 -2.04
CA LEU A 34 -6.46 5.67 -1.98
C LEU A 34 -6.67 6.13 -0.55
N THR A 35 -6.18 7.35 -0.26
CA THR A 35 -6.56 8.10 0.94
C THR A 35 -7.09 9.44 0.50
N ILE A 36 -8.34 9.74 0.85
CA ILE A 36 -8.95 11.05 0.62
C ILE A 36 -8.68 11.88 1.87
N ILE A 37 -8.07 13.05 1.67
CA ILE A 37 -7.64 13.95 2.75
C ILE A 37 -8.52 15.19 2.73
N ASP A 38 -8.95 15.63 3.90
CA ASP A 38 -9.48 16.98 4.15
C ASP A 38 -8.27 17.92 4.32
N PRO A 39 -7.95 18.76 3.32
CA PRO A 39 -6.73 19.57 3.35
C PRO A 39 -6.82 20.75 4.32
N ILE A 40 -8.02 21.17 4.71
CA ILE A 40 -8.22 22.28 5.66
C ILE A 40 -7.84 21.82 7.06
N HIS A 41 -8.27 20.61 7.45
CA HIS A 41 -8.04 20.07 8.79
C HIS A 41 -6.87 19.08 8.86
N GLY A 42 -6.23 18.75 7.72
CA GLY A 42 -5.08 17.86 7.66
C GLY A 42 -5.37 16.41 8.08
N ARG A 43 -6.57 15.90 7.79
CA ARG A 43 -7.01 14.56 8.25
C ARG A 43 -7.47 13.67 7.09
N ALA A 44 -7.21 12.37 7.19
CA ALA A 44 -7.78 11.39 6.28
C ALA A 44 -9.28 11.19 6.58
N VAL A 45 -10.13 11.31 5.56
CA VAL A 45 -11.59 11.21 5.69
C VAL A 45 -12.15 9.94 5.04
N TYR A 46 -11.53 9.44 3.96
CA TYR A 46 -11.87 8.14 3.38
C TYR A 46 -10.60 7.35 3.07
N GLY A 47 -10.72 6.03 3.18
CA GLY A 47 -9.67 5.08 2.81
C GLY A 47 -10.25 4.04 1.86
N VAL A 48 -9.52 3.77 0.79
CA VAL A 48 -9.83 2.72 -0.19
C VAL A 48 -8.64 1.78 -0.26
N VAL A 49 -8.88 0.47 -0.22
CA VAL A 49 -7.85 -0.56 -0.40
C VAL A 49 -8.35 -1.55 -1.43
N ALA A 50 -7.56 -1.81 -2.47
CA ALA A 50 -7.91 -2.67 -3.60
C ALA A 50 -9.32 -2.37 -4.18
N GLY A 51 -9.67 -1.08 -4.30
CA GLY A 51 -10.95 -0.63 -4.83
C GLY A 51 -12.14 -0.74 -3.87
N ARG A 52 -11.93 -1.10 -2.60
CA ARG A 52 -12.98 -1.20 -1.58
C ARG A 52 -12.84 -0.10 -0.54
N LEU A 53 -13.94 0.54 -0.17
CA LEU A 53 -13.97 1.48 0.95
C LEU A 53 -13.71 0.73 2.27
N VAL A 54 -12.66 1.14 2.99
CA VAL A 54 -12.27 0.57 4.29
C VAL A 54 -12.36 1.59 5.43
N MET A 55 -12.46 2.87 5.11
CA MET A 55 -12.69 3.95 6.07
C MET A 55 -13.64 4.98 5.47
N ILE A 56 -14.66 5.37 6.23
CA ILE A 56 -15.70 6.34 5.86
C ILE A 56 -15.79 7.39 6.96
N GLN A 57 -15.62 8.66 6.59
CA GLN A 57 -15.64 9.80 7.51
C GLN A 57 -14.74 9.58 8.76
N GLY A 58 -13.54 9.04 8.54
CA GLY A 58 -12.58 8.74 9.60
C GLY A 58 -12.91 7.52 10.46
N ARG A 59 -13.99 6.78 10.17
CA ARG A 59 -14.35 5.53 10.87
C ARG A 59 -13.94 4.33 10.02
N VAL A 60 -13.21 3.40 10.62
CA VAL A 60 -12.83 2.15 9.95
C VAL A 60 -14.07 1.25 9.82
N VAL A 61 -14.33 0.80 8.59
CA VAL A 61 -15.46 -0.08 8.23
C VAL A 61 -15.01 -1.35 7.51
N GLY A 62 -13.74 -1.42 7.10
CA GLY A 62 -13.18 -2.59 6.44
C GLY A 62 -12.90 -3.75 7.39
N ASN A 63 -12.74 -4.94 6.83
CA ASN A 63 -12.42 -6.16 7.56
C ASN A 63 -11.38 -7.01 6.81
N GLY A 64 -10.63 -7.81 7.56
CA GLY A 64 -9.59 -8.69 7.03
C GLY A 64 -8.33 -7.97 6.58
N ALA A 65 -7.37 -8.73 6.08
CA ALA A 65 -6.11 -8.22 5.55
C ALA A 65 -5.56 -9.19 4.48
N LYS A 66 -4.59 -8.69 3.71
CA LYS A 66 -3.73 -9.53 2.87
C LYS A 66 -2.27 -9.22 3.21
N ILE A 67 -1.52 -10.23 3.63
CA ILE A 67 -0.09 -10.09 3.96
C ILE A 67 0.72 -10.04 2.66
N LEU A 68 1.65 -9.10 2.56
CA LEU A 68 2.70 -9.15 1.54
C LEU A 68 3.91 -9.85 2.15
N THR A 69 4.33 -10.96 1.55
CA THR A 69 5.45 -11.77 2.05
C THR A 69 6.43 -12.10 0.94
N THR A 70 7.61 -12.59 1.29
CA THR A 70 8.56 -13.16 0.32
C THR A 70 8.37 -14.67 0.23
N GLN A 71 8.96 -15.32 -0.77
CA GLN A 71 8.93 -16.79 -0.87
C GLN A 71 9.43 -17.47 0.41
N ARG A 72 10.41 -16.87 1.10
CA ARG A 72 10.96 -17.38 2.37
C ARG A 72 9.96 -17.31 3.52
N GLY A 73 8.99 -16.41 3.47
CA GLY A 73 8.03 -16.18 4.54
C GLY A 73 6.69 -16.91 4.36
N VAL A 74 6.53 -17.70 3.28
CA VAL A 74 5.25 -18.36 2.95
C VAL A 74 4.78 -19.29 4.06
N ALA A 75 5.62 -20.21 4.53
CA ALA A 75 5.25 -21.16 5.58
C ALA A 75 4.73 -20.46 6.85
N ALA A 76 5.40 -19.39 7.27
CA ALA A 76 5.01 -18.63 8.46
C ALA A 76 3.66 -17.90 8.30
N VAL A 77 3.33 -17.40 7.10
CA VAL A 77 2.05 -16.71 6.88
C VAL A 77 0.89 -17.69 6.66
N GLU A 78 1.15 -18.87 6.10
CA GLU A 78 0.15 -19.93 5.95
C GLU A 78 -0.42 -20.37 7.31
N GLU A 79 0.43 -20.50 8.33
CA GLU A 79 0.03 -20.85 9.70
C GLU A 79 -0.94 -19.82 10.32
N THR A 80 -0.95 -18.58 9.85
CA THR A 80 -1.85 -17.52 10.36
C THR A 80 -3.27 -17.63 9.82
N GLY A 81 -3.48 -18.34 8.70
CA GLY A 81 -4.75 -18.36 7.98
C GLY A 81 -5.14 -17.03 7.32
N ILE A 82 -4.29 -16.00 7.37
CA ILE A 82 -4.54 -14.71 6.72
C ILE A 82 -4.13 -14.82 5.24
N PRO A 83 -4.97 -14.36 4.28
CA PRO A 83 -4.59 -14.33 2.88
C PRO A 83 -3.26 -13.62 2.67
N TYR A 84 -2.45 -14.09 1.72
CA TYR A 84 -1.17 -13.46 1.41
C TYR A 84 -0.93 -13.32 -0.10
N GLN A 85 0.08 -12.53 -0.43
CA GLN A 85 0.65 -12.40 -1.77
C GLN A 85 2.17 -12.41 -1.64
N VAL A 86 2.80 -13.24 -2.47
CA VAL A 86 4.26 -13.24 -2.59
C VAL A 86 4.69 -12.04 -3.42
N ILE A 87 5.65 -11.27 -2.91
CA ILE A 87 6.28 -10.15 -3.61
C ILE A 87 7.71 -10.51 -4.01
N ASP A 88 8.14 -9.95 -5.14
CA ASP A 88 9.46 -10.16 -5.71
C ASP A 88 10.38 -8.97 -5.37
N LEU A 89 11.32 -9.21 -4.44
CA LEU A 89 12.27 -8.19 -4.00
C LEU A 89 13.34 -7.87 -5.04
N THR A 90 13.51 -8.66 -6.11
CA THR A 90 14.45 -8.32 -7.19
C THR A 90 14.04 -7.04 -7.93
N LYS A 91 12.76 -6.69 -7.85
CA LYS A 91 12.18 -5.47 -8.41
C LYS A 91 12.33 -4.25 -7.49
N ALA A 92 12.89 -4.45 -6.30
CA ALA A 92 12.96 -3.44 -5.26
C ALA A 92 14.21 -2.58 -5.42
N MET A 93 14.05 -1.25 -5.46
CA MET A 93 15.19 -0.34 -5.61
C MET A 93 16.14 -0.38 -4.42
N MET A 94 15.69 -0.82 -3.24
CA MET A 94 16.55 -0.98 -2.06
C MET A 94 17.72 -1.96 -2.31
N TYR A 95 17.58 -2.88 -3.27
CA TYR A 95 18.62 -3.85 -3.63
C TYR A 95 19.28 -3.58 -4.98
N ALA A 96 18.87 -2.53 -5.71
CA ALA A 96 19.36 -2.20 -7.05
C ALA A 96 20.78 -1.58 -7.08
N GLY A 97 21.36 -1.28 -5.91
CA GLY A 97 22.71 -0.74 -5.76
C GLY A 97 23.79 -1.78 -5.42
N ARG A 98 23.57 -3.05 -5.76
CA ARG A 98 24.54 -4.14 -5.63
C ARG A 98 24.93 -4.67 -7.00
#